data_AF-A0A538A8F3-F1
#
_entry.id   AF-A0A538A8F3-F1
#
_cell.length_a   1.000
_cell.length_b   1.000
_cell.length_c   1.000
_cell.angle_alpha   90.00
_cell.angle_beta   90.00
_cell.angle_gamma   90.00
#
_symmetry.space_group_name_H-M   'P 1'
#
loop_
_entity.id
_entity.type
_entity.pdbx_description
1 polymer ?
#
loop_
_entity_poly.entity_id
_entity_poly.type
_entity_poly.pdbx_seq_one_letter_code
_entity_poly.pdbx_strand_id
1 'polypeptide(L)'
;MALPGHPLAVLRQTDGNGIVVIHVESRTSAGLSQLSNQLEARLSQTIPDFKLVNSRTVKVQAGRALSISYARTQQGTANTLLVVPTSRGLYNLNAVVPAGQQNAARDAASILSSFEL
;
A
#
# COMPACT_ATOMS: atom_id res chain seq x y z
N MET A 1 -10.32 2.79 -2.77
CA MET A 1 -10.04 3.48 -4.05
C MET A 1 -8.53 3.46 -4.26
N ALA A 2 -8.04 2.90 -5.36
CA ALA A 2 -6.61 2.78 -5.64
C ALA A 2 -5.98 4.16 -5.88
N LEU A 3 -4.67 4.29 -5.66
CA LEU A 3 -3.94 5.48 -6.05
C LEU A 3 -4.09 5.69 -7.57
N PRO A 4 -4.24 6.94 -8.06
CA PRO A 4 -4.42 7.21 -9.49
C PRO A 4 -3.21 6.76 -10.32
N GLY A 5 -3.46 6.04 -11.43
CA GLY A 5 -2.43 5.50 -12.33
C GLY A 5 -3.00 4.38 -13.22
N HIS A 6 -2.17 3.84 -14.13
CA HIS A 6 -2.48 2.61 -14.87
C HIS A 6 -1.99 1.40 -14.06
N PRO A 7 -2.88 0.59 -13.48
CA PRO A 7 -2.44 -0.54 -12.67
C PRO A 7 -1.77 -1.58 -13.55
N LEU A 8 -0.66 -2.12 -13.05
CA LEU A 8 0.00 -3.29 -13.63
C LEU A 8 -0.86 -4.55 -13.40
N ALA A 9 -1.47 -4.65 -12.22
CA ALA A 9 -2.34 -5.76 -11.85
C ALA A 9 -3.36 -5.35 -10.78
N VAL A 10 -4.50 -6.04 -10.76
CA VAL A 10 -5.54 -5.93 -9.73
C VAL A 10 -5.92 -7.33 -9.27
N LEU A 11 -5.81 -7.57 -7.97
CA LEU A 11 -6.30 -8.78 -7.31
C LEU A 11 -7.54 -8.41 -6.50
N ARG A 12 -8.61 -9.19 -6.65
CA ARG A 12 -9.86 -8.99 -5.91
C ARG A 12 -10.22 -10.28 -5.20
N GLN A 13 -10.53 -10.18 -3.91
CA GLN A 13 -11.06 -11.30 -3.14
C GLN A 13 -12.41 -11.72 -3.72
N THR A 14 -12.68 -13.02 -3.78
CA THR A 14 -13.88 -13.58 -4.42
C THR A 14 -15.19 -13.12 -3.76
N ASP A 15 -15.16 -12.88 -2.45
CA ASP A 15 -16.27 -12.31 -1.67
C ASP A 15 -16.39 -10.78 -1.80
N GLY A 16 -15.49 -10.14 -2.54
CA GLY A 16 -15.45 -8.69 -2.76
C GLY A 16 -14.89 -7.87 -1.59
N ASN A 17 -14.45 -8.49 -0.50
CA ASN A 17 -14.05 -7.81 0.74
C ASN A 17 -12.58 -7.35 0.77
N GLY A 18 -11.83 -7.59 -0.30
CA GLY A 18 -10.43 -7.18 -0.38
C GLY A 18 -10.03 -6.89 -1.81
N ILE A 19 -9.24 -5.83 -2.00
CA ILE A 19 -8.64 -5.50 -3.28
C ILE A 19 -7.17 -5.17 -3.05
N VAL A 20 -6.27 -5.73 -3.85
CA VAL A 20 -4.88 -5.30 -3.96
C VAL A 20 -4.66 -4.75 -5.36
N VAL A 21 -4.16 -3.51 -5.45
CA VAL A 21 -3.82 -2.88 -6.72
C VAL A 21 -2.33 -2.62 -6.77
N ILE A 22 -1.71 -3.04 -7.86
CA ILE A 22 -0.26 -2.93 -8.08
C ILE A 22 -0.01 -1.89 -9.16
N HIS A 23 0.80 -0.89 -8.84
CA HIS A 23 1.35 0.07 -9.80
C HIS A 23 2.87 -0.06 -9.85
N VAL A 24 3.44 0.34 -10.97
CA VAL A 24 4.88 0.50 -11.13
C VAL A 24 5.17 1.92 -11.58
N GLU A 25 6.10 2.56 -10.90
CA GLU A 25 6.60 3.89 -11.20
C GLU A 25 8.09 3.84 -11.57
N SER A 26 8.57 4.92 -12.16
CA SER A 26 9.99 5.14 -12.39
C SER A 26 10.80 4.99 -11.11
N ARG A 27 12.05 4.55 -11.25
CA ARG A 27 12.98 4.43 -10.12
C ARG A 27 13.13 5.76 -9.39
N THR A 28 13.30 5.67 -8.08
CA THR A 28 13.60 6.79 -7.20
C THR A 28 14.98 6.62 -6.58
N SER A 29 15.70 7.73 -6.41
CA SER A 29 16.95 7.79 -5.66
C SER A 29 16.73 8.13 -4.17
N ALA A 30 15.50 8.45 -3.77
CA ALA A 30 15.18 8.80 -2.41
C ALA A 30 15.30 7.58 -1.48
N GLY A 31 15.86 7.80 -0.28
CA GLY A 31 15.87 6.78 0.77
C GLY A 31 14.47 6.51 1.33
N LEU A 32 14.27 5.33 1.93
CA LEU A 32 12.96 4.91 2.46
C LEU A 32 12.36 5.89 3.48
N SER A 33 13.17 6.53 4.33
CA SER A 33 12.69 7.53 5.30
C SER A 33 12.17 8.79 4.61
N GLN A 34 12.84 9.25 3.55
CA GLN A 34 12.40 10.39 2.76
C GLN A 34 11.12 10.06 2.00
N LEU A 35 11.04 8.86 1.42
CA LEU A 35 9.82 8.36 0.77
C LEU A 35 8.64 8.30 1.76
N SER A 36 8.87 7.85 2.99
CA SER A 36 7.85 7.83 4.05
C SER A 36 7.24 9.20 4.28
N ASN A 37 8.08 10.19 4.55
CA ASN A 37 7.62 11.55 4.84
C ASN A 37 6.88 12.17 3.65
N GLN A 38 7.38 11.97 2.43
CA GLN A 38 6.75 12.49 1.22
C GLN A 38 5.39 11.84 0.94
N LEU A 39 5.30 10.52 1.10
CA LEU A 39 4.06 9.78 0.86
C LEU A 39 3.01 10.07 1.91
N GLU A 40 3.38 10.12 3.20
CA GLU A 40 2.45 10.48 4.28
C GLU A 40 1.89 11.90 4.08
N ALA A 41 2.75 12.87 3.75
CA ALA A 41 2.31 14.23 3.44
C ALA A 41 1.35 14.25 2.25
N ARG A 42 1.68 13.54 1.16
CA ARG A 42 0.83 13.47 -0.04
C ARG A 42 -0.50 12.79 0.25
N LEU A 43 -0.52 11.68 0.98
CA LEU A 43 -1.74 10.95 1.34
C LEU A 43 -2.66 11.83 2.20
N SER A 44 -2.10 12.50 3.21
CA SER A 44 -2.82 13.44 4.07
C SER A 44 -3.45 14.60 3.27
N GLN A 45 -2.73 15.13 2.27
CA GLN A 45 -3.21 16.22 1.43
C GLN A 45 -4.26 15.80 0.40
N THR A 46 -4.18 14.56 -0.11
CA THR A 46 -5.00 14.10 -1.24
C THR A 46 -6.20 13.26 -0.84
N ILE A 47 -6.20 12.68 0.37
CA ILE A 47 -7.28 11.83 0.86
C ILE A 47 -7.93 12.55 2.06
N PRO A 48 -9.12 13.17 1.89
CA PRO A 48 -9.74 14.02 2.91
C PRO A 48 -10.01 13.34 4.25
N ASP A 49 -10.22 12.02 4.25
CA ASP A 49 -10.54 11.22 5.43
C ASP A 49 -9.37 10.32 5.88
N PHE A 50 -8.14 10.67 5.47
CA PHE A 50 -6.93 9.95 5.84
C PHE A 50 -6.65 10.03 7.34
N LYS A 51 -6.43 8.87 7.95
CA LYS A 51 -5.91 8.75 9.31
C LYS A 51 -4.79 7.74 9.33
N LEU A 52 -3.55 8.21 9.56
CA LEU A 52 -2.40 7.32 9.71
C LEU A 52 -2.63 6.37 10.89
N VAL A 53 -2.35 5.08 10.67
CA VAL A 53 -2.37 4.04 11.71
C VAL A 53 -0.94 3.62 12.05
N ASN A 54 -0.12 3.38 11.04
CA ASN A 54 1.27 2.98 11.21
C ASN A 54 2.09 3.30 9.95
N SER A 55 3.37 3.57 10.12
CA SER A 55 4.34 3.73 9.04
C SER A 55 5.67 3.15 9.46
N ARG A 56 6.20 2.18 8.71
CA ARG A 56 7.45 1.50 9.04
C ARG A 56 8.14 0.89 7.84
N THR A 57 9.45 0.70 7.95
CA THR A 57 10.18 -0.18 7.02
C THR A 57 9.96 -1.65 7.41
N VAL A 58 9.68 -2.49 6.41
CA VAL A 58 9.52 -3.94 6.54
C VAL A 58 10.46 -4.66 5.57
N LYS A 59 10.70 -5.95 5.80
CA LYS A 59 11.39 -6.83 4.85
C LYS A 59 10.35 -7.71 4.16
N VAL A 60 10.39 -7.76 2.83
CA VAL A 60 9.61 -8.66 1.97
C VAL A 60 10.58 -9.45 1.08
N GLN A 61 10.09 -10.38 0.27
CA GLN A 61 10.95 -11.20 -0.60
C GLN A 61 11.74 -10.34 -1.60
N ALA A 62 11.10 -9.31 -2.16
CA ALA A 62 11.74 -8.34 -3.05
C ALA A 62 12.73 -7.36 -2.36
N GLY A 63 12.91 -7.44 -1.02
CA GLY A 63 13.88 -6.62 -0.28
C GLY A 63 13.24 -5.74 0.81
N ARG A 64 13.86 -4.58 1.09
CA ARG A 64 13.32 -3.62 2.07
C ARG A 64 12.20 -2.80 1.42
N ALA A 65 11.09 -2.67 2.10
CA ALA A 65 9.93 -1.92 1.65
C ALA A 65 9.44 -0.96 2.73
N LEU A 66 8.78 0.11 2.31
CA LEU A 66 8.04 0.98 3.20
C LEU A 66 6.57 0.51 3.25
N SER A 67 6.03 0.33 4.45
CA SER A 67 4.64 -0.04 4.68
C SER A 67 3.94 1.08 5.44
N ILE A 68 2.93 1.69 4.80
CA ILE A 68 2.05 2.70 5.40
C ILE A 68 0.66 2.11 5.55
N SER A 69 0.20 1.93 6.78
CA SER A 69 -1.17 1.55 7.11
C SER A 69 -1.97 2.79 7.51
N TYR A 70 -3.13 2.99 6.90
CA TYR A 70 -4.00 4.11 7.22
C TYR A 70 -5.48 3.71 7.11
N ALA A 71 -6.32 4.41 7.86
CA ALA A 71 -7.76 4.33 7.72
C ALA A 71 -8.27 5.45 6.81
N ARG A 72 -9.32 5.15 6.05
CA ARG A 72 -10.20 6.16 5.46
C ARG A 72 -11.48 6.17 6.28
N THR A 73 -11.59 7.11 7.20
CA THR A 73 -12.57 7.07 8.30
C THR A 73 -14.01 7.26 7.82
N GLN A 74 -14.22 8.03 6.76
CA GLN A 74 -15.55 8.24 6.17
C GLN A 74 -15.90 7.12 5.19
N GLN A 75 -14.92 6.60 4.46
CA GLN A 75 -15.12 5.46 3.56
C GLN A 75 -15.20 4.12 4.28
N GLY A 76 -14.89 4.06 5.58
CA GLY A 76 -14.93 2.83 6.36
C GLY A 76 -13.96 1.76 5.86
N THR A 77 -12.73 2.12 5.45
CA THR A 77 -11.73 1.16 4.95
C THR A 77 -10.41 1.25 5.70
N ALA A 78 -9.74 0.10 5.85
CA ALA A 78 -8.35 0.01 6.21
C ALA A 78 -7.53 -0.21 4.93
N ASN A 79 -6.46 0.58 4.78
CA ASN A 79 -5.63 0.61 3.60
C ASN A 79 -4.20 0.30 4.03
N THR A 80 -3.46 -0.44 3.21
CA THR A 80 -2.02 -0.67 3.41
C THR A 80 -1.31 -0.48 2.10
N LEU A 81 -0.48 0.57 2.05
CA LEU A 81 0.40 0.87 0.93
C LEU A 81 1.78 0.29 1.23
N LEU A 82 2.20 -0.68 0.41
CA LEU A 82 3.55 -1.21 0.39
C LEU A 82 4.30 -0.61 -0.79
N VAL A 83 5.41 0.06 -0.52
CA VAL A 83 6.29 0.67 -1.52
C VAL A 83 7.61 -0.05 -1.53
N VAL A 84 7.92 -0.69 -2.67
CA VAL A 84 9.08 -1.56 -2.85
C VAL A 84 10.01 -0.95 -3.90
N PRO A 85 11.10 -0.27 -3.48
CA PRO A 85 12.12 0.20 -4.42
C PRO A 85 12.96 -0.98 -4.90
N THR A 86 13.14 -1.10 -6.22
CA THR A 86 13.89 -2.18 -6.86
C THR A 86 14.80 -1.64 -7.96
N SER A 87 15.71 -2.48 -8.48
CA SER A 87 16.54 -2.11 -9.63
C SER A 87 15.74 -1.90 -10.93
N ARG A 88 14.50 -2.42 -10.99
CA ARG A 88 13.59 -2.33 -12.15
C ARG A 88 12.60 -1.17 -12.07
N GLY A 89 12.26 -0.71 -10.88
CA GLY A 89 11.23 0.31 -10.66
C GLY A 89 10.82 0.47 -9.21
N LEU A 90 9.89 1.39 -8.96
CA LEU A 90 9.25 1.58 -7.67
C LEU A 90 7.86 0.94 -7.71
N TYR A 91 7.68 -0.18 -7.02
CA TYR A 91 6.40 -0.89 -6.99
C TYR A 91 5.54 -0.41 -5.84
N ASN A 92 4.31 -0.02 -6.15
CA ASN A 92 3.33 0.47 -5.19
C ASN A 92 2.15 -0.49 -5.14
N LEU A 93 2.06 -1.26 -4.06
CA LEU A 93 0.96 -2.19 -3.81
C LEU A 93 0.03 -1.58 -2.78
N ASN A 94 -1.21 -1.30 -3.17
CA ASN A 94 -2.23 -0.78 -2.26
C ASN A 94 -3.29 -1.84 -1.99
N ALA A 95 -3.31 -2.36 -0.76
CA ALA A 95 -4.38 -3.22 -0.28
C ALA A 95 -5.47 -2.39 0.39
N VAL A 96 -6.73 -2.68 0.07
CA VAL A 96 -7.91 -2.02 0.63
C VAL A 96 -8.89 -3.07 1.12
N VAL A 97 -9.28 -2.98 2.38
CA VAL A 97 -10.27 -3.86 3.02
C VAL A 97 -11.28 -3.03 3.82
N PRO A 98 -12.53 -3.48 4.01
CA PRO A 98 -13.47 -2.82 4.90
C PRO A 98 -12.95 -2.76 6.34
N ALA A 99 -13.28 -1.69 7.05
CA ALA A 99 -12.95 -1.54 8.45
C ALA A 99 -13.59 -2.67 9.30
N GLY A 100 -12.86 -3.14 10.30
CA GLY A 100 -13.31 -4.24 11.17
C GLY A 100 -13.08 -5.65 10.60
N GLN A 101 -12.77 -5.79 9.30
CA GLN A 101 -12.52 -7.09 8.68
C GLN A 101 -11.09 -7.59 8.93
N GLN A 102 -10.84 -8.12 10.14
CA GLN A 102 -9.50 -8.58 10.53
C GLN A 102 -8.93 -9.69 9.65
N ASN A 103 -9.77 -10.63 9.18
CA ASN A 103 -9.30 -11.73 8.33
C ASN A 103 -8.84 -11.21 6.96
N ALA A 104 -9.66 -10.38 6.30
CA ALA A 104 -9.27 -9.74 5.04
C ALA A 104 -8.00 -8.88 5.21
N ALA A 105 -7.85 -8.18 6.33
CA ALA A 105 -6.63 -7.42 6.63
C ALA A 105 -5.38 -8.33 6.77
N ARG A 106 -5.52 -9.51 7.39
CA ARG A 106 -4.43 -10.49 7.49
C ARG A 106 -4.08 -11.08 6.13
N ASP A 107 -5.07 -11.47 5.34
CA ASP A 107 -4.87 -12.02 4.00
C ASP A 107 -4.17 -11.01 3.09
N ALA A 108 -4.63 -9.76 3.12
CA ALA A 108 -3.98 -8.65 2.44
C ALA A 108 -2.51 -8.48 2.89
N ALA A 109 -2.23 -8.50 4.19
CA ALA A 109 -0.87 -8.39 4.70
C ALA A 109 0.01 -9.58 4.24
N SER A 110 -0.52 -10.79 4.22
CA SER A 110 0.17 -11.98 3.71
C SER A 110 0.53 -11.83 2.23
N ILE A 111 -0.43 -11.41 1.39
CA ILE A 111 -0.20 -11.15 -0.04
C ILE A 111 0.91 -10.10 -0.22
N LEU A 112 0.82 -8.97 0.47
CA LEU A 112 1.82 -7.90 0.39
C LEU A 112 3.22 -8.38 0.81
N SER A 113 3.30 -9.17 1.88
CA SER A 113 4.58 -9.69 2.39
C SER A 113 5.24 -10.73 1.47
N SER A 114 4.43 -11.42 0.66
CA SER A 114 4.89 -12.41 -0.32
C SER A 114 5.43 -11.80 -1.62
N PHE A 115 5.37 -10.48 -1.79
CA PHE A 115 5.78 -9.83 -3.03
C PHE A 115 7.24 -10.10 -3.40
N GLU A 116 7.42 -10.65 -4.60
CA GLU A 116 8.69 -10.98 -5.26
C GLU A 116 8.72 -10.43 -6.70
N LEU A 117 9.88 -10.48 -7.37
CA LEU A 117 10.16 -9.86 -8.67
C LEU A 117 10.41 -10.86 -9.80
#